data_AF-A0A158DXG1-F1
#
_entry.id   AF-A0A158DXG1-F1
#
_cell.length_a   1.000
_cell.length_b   1.000
_cell.length_c   1.000
_cell.angle_alpha   90.00
_cell.angle_beta   90.00
_cell.angle_gamma   90.00
#
_symmetry.space_group_name_H-M   'P 1'
#
loop_
_entity.id
_entity.type
_entity.pdbx_description
1 polymer ?
#
loop_
_entity_poly.entity_id
_entity_poly.type
_entity_poly.pdbx_seq_one_letter_code
_entity_poly.pdbx_strand_id
1 'polypeptide(L)'
;MKISIEQTKVVYREAIDPMASDGESASWWEEIMAEVKQVACARTERDAEAVIAWWHHDWSLVSDTPAAAVRRIRRAVRAIK
;
A
#
# COMPACT_ATOMS: atom_id res chain seq x y z
N MET A 1 -12.51 -4.34 -7.55
CA MET A 1 -12.57 -3.26 -6.54
C MET A 1 -12.31 -1.91 -7.22
N LYS A 2 -13.05 -0.86 -6.88
CA LYS A 2 -12.75 0.52 -7.29
C LYS A 2 -12.20 1.25 -6.06
N ILE A 3 -10.99 1.79 -6.15
CA ILE A 3 -10.37 2.68 -5.18
C ILE A 3 -10.00 3.94 -5.95
N SER A 4 -10.26 5.13 -5.39
CA SER A 4 -9.80 6.41 -5.94
C SER A 4 -8.38 6.75 -5.46
N ILE A 5 -7.75 7.74 -6.08
CA ILE A 5 -6.46 8.29 -5.60
C ILE A 5 -6.58 8.80 -4.16
N GLU A 6 -7.66 9.51 -3.83
CA GLU A 6 -7.89 10.01 -2.47
C GLU A 6 -8.02 8.89 -1.44
N GLN A 7 -8.73 7.81 -1.78
CA GLN A 7 -8.79 6.61 -0.95
C GLN A 7 -7.42 5.92 -0.81
N THR A 8 -6.63 5.91 -1.89
CA THR A 8 -5.26 5.35 -1.88
C THR A 8 -4.38 6.13 -0.92
N LYS A 9 -4.42 7.46 -0.96
CA LYS A 9 -3.66 8.32 -0.04
C LYS A 9 -4.00 8.04 1.41
N VAL A 10 -5.29 7.89 1.73
CA VAL A 10 -5.73 7.52 3.09
C VAL A 10 -5.16 6.17 3.50
N VAL A 11 -5.30 5.15 2.65
CA VAL A 11 -4.75 3.81 2.91
C VAL A 11 -3.24 3.85 3.09
N TYR A 12 -2.52 4.57 2.23
CA TYR A 12 -1.06 4.67 2.28
C TYR A 12 -0.61 5.35 3.57
N ARG A 13 -1.28 6.44 3.98
CA ARG A 13 -0.97 7.14 5.24
C ARG A 13 -1.26 6.29 6.47
N GLU A 14 -2.36 5.54 6.46
CA GLU A 14 -2.72 4.67 7.57
C GLU A 14 -1.80 3.44 7.65
N ALA A 15 -1.47 2.86 6.50
CA ALA A 15 -0.83 1.56 6.45
C ALA A 15 0.69 1.61 6.34
N ILE A 16 1.28 2.69 5.82
CA ILE A 16 2.68 2.73 5.38
C ILE A 16 3.39 3.95 5.98
N ASP A 17 3.01 5.16 5.56
CA ASP A 17 3.68 6.38 5.97
C ASP A 17 2.66 7.48 6.34
N PRO A 18 2.41 7.68 7.65
CA PRO A 18 1.51 8.73 8.14
C PRO A 18 1.91 10.16 7.74
N MET A 19 3.17 10.39 7.37
CA MET A 19 3.69 11.69 7.00
C MET A 19 3.66 11.96 5.48
N ALA A 20 3.22 10.99 4.67
CA ALA A 20 3.15 11.12 3.22
C ALA A 20 2.28 12.31 2.81
N SER A 21 2.89 13.29 2.14
CA SER A 21 2.23 14.54 1.75
C SER A 21 1.60 14.45 0.35
N ASP A 22 0.70 15.39 0.03
CA ASP A 22 0.19 15.55 -1.34
C ASP A 22 1.20 16.22 -2.30
N GLY A 23 2.42 16.50 -1.84
CA GLY A 23 3.49 17.06 -2.66
C GLY A 23 4.10 16.07 -3.66
N GLU A 24 3.81 14.77 -3.49
CA GLU A 24 4.22 13.74 -4.45
C GLU A 24 3.51 13.90 -5.79
N SER A 25 4.20 13.51 -6.87
CA SER A 25 3.65 13.62 -8.21
C SER A 25 2.39 12.79 -8.41
N ALA A 26 1.48 13.23 -9.28
CA ALA A 26 0.26 12.48 -9.60
C ALA A 26 0.57 11.08 -10.14
N SER A 27 1.62 10.95 -10.97
CA SER A 27 2.07 9.65 -11.50
C SER A 27 2.53 8.70 -10.40
N TRP A 28 3.19 9.22 -9.36
CA TRP A 28 3.58 8.40 -8.22
C TRP A 28 2.35 7.86 -7.47
N TRP A 29 1.34 8.71 -7.22
CA TRP A 29 0.09 8.24 -6.61
C TRP A 29 -0.71 7.26 -7.47
N GLU A 30 -0.62 7.36 -8.80
CA GLU A 30 -1.23 6.40 -9.72
C GLU A 30 -0.57 5.01 -9.64
N GLU A 31 0.76 4.96 -9.52
CA GLU A 31 1.52 3.73 -9.31
C GLU A 31 1.15 3.08 -7.96
N ILE A 32 1.17 3.86 -6.87
CA ILE A 32 0.78 3.38 -5.54
C ILE A 32 -0.67 2.88 -5.55
N MET A 33 -1.59 3.57 -6.24
CA MET A 33 -2.98 3.12 -6.39
C MET A 33 -3.06 1.76 -7.11
N ALA A 34 -2.28 1.56 -8.17
CA ALA A 34 -2.24 0.30 -8.90
C ALA A 34 -1.75 -0.84 -8.01
N GLU A 35 -0.72 -0.61 -7.19
CA GLU A 35 -0.13 -1.60 -6.30
C GLU A 35 -1.02 -1.91 -5.09
N VAL A 36 -1.59 -0.89 -4.45
CA VAL A 36 -2.59 -1.06 -3.37
C VAL A 36 -3.78 -1.88 -3.87
N LYS A 37 -4.24 -1.63 -5.10
CA LYS A 37 -5.30 -2.41 -5.73
C LYS A 37 -4.88 -3.86 -5.97
N GLN A 38 -3.64 -4.11 -6.39
CA GLN A 38 -3.11 -5.47 -6.55
C GLN A 38 -3.05 -6.21 -5.22
N VAL A 39 -2.51 -5.59 -4.16
CA VAL A 39 -2.45 -6.15 -2.79
C VAL A 39 -3.84 -6.52 -2.26
N ALA A 40 -4.82 -5.63 -2.48
CA ALA A 40 -6.19 -5.85 -2.03
C ALA A 40 -6.93 -6.94 -2.83
N CYS A 41 -6.63 -7.08 -4.12
CA CYS A 41 -7.26 -8.09 -4.99
C CYS A 41 -6.52 -9.43 -5.03
N ALA A 42 -5.27 -9.48 -4.56
CA ALA A 42 -4.46 -10.68 -4.55
C ALA A 42 -5.14 -11.81 -3.78
N ARG A 43 -5.08 -13.02 -4.33
CA ARG A 43 -5.79 -14.20 -3.80
C ARG A 43 -5.17 -14.68 -2.48
N THR A 44 -3.85 -14.63 -2.37
CA THR A 44 -3.11 -15.06 -1.19
C THR A 44 -2.34 -13.90 -0.57
N GLU A 45 -1.88 -14.06 0.68
CA GLU A 45 -0.98 -13.08 1.31
C GLU A 45 0.38 -13.06 0.61
N ARG A 46 0.91 -14.23 0.23
CA ARG A 46 2.17 -14.37 -0.52
C ARG A 46 2.16 -13.61 -1.86
N ASP A 47 1.06 -13.69 -2.60
CA ASP A 47 0.94 -12.94 -3.87
C ASP A 47 0.94 -11.42 -3.62
N ALA A 48 0.33 -10.97 -2.53
CA ALA A 48 0.33 -9.56 -2.15
C ALA A 48 1.71 -9.09 -1.64
N GLU A 49 2.43 -9.93 -0.90
CA GLU A 49 3.77 -9.64 -0.42
C GLU A 49 4.73 -9.43 -1.60
N ALA A 50 4.60 -10.25 -2.65
CA ALA A 50 5.43 -10.11 -3.85
C ALA A 50 5.23 -8.77 -4.57
N VAL A 51 4.05 -8.14 -4.45
CA VAL A 51 3.78 -6.81 -5.02
C VAL A 51 4.59 -5.75 -4.28
N ILE A 52 4.52 -5.73 -2.94
CA ILE A 52 5.13 -4.65 -2.17
C ILE A 52 6.57 -4.92 -1.75
N ALA A 53 7.07 -6.15 -1.87
CA ALA A 53 8.44 -6.50 -1.46
C ALA A 53 9.50 -5.55 -2.08
N TRP A 54 9.23 -5.03 -3.28
CA TRP A 54 10.12 -4.13 -4.01
C TRP A 54 10.08 -2.66 -3.55
N TRP A 55 9.12 -2.26 -2.72
CA TRP A 55 8.99 -0.87 -2.23
C TRP A 55 10.19 -0.44 -1.40
N HIS A 56 10.79 -1.39 -0.68
CA HIS A 56 12.02 -1.17 0.06
C HIS A 56 13.00 -2.26 -0.34
N HIS A 57 14.21 -1.85 -0.73
CA HIS A 57 15.29 -2.79 -1.01
C HIS A 57 15.62 -3.64 0.24
N ASP A 58 15.57 -3.02 1.41
CA ASP A 58 15.71 -3.69 2.70
C ASP A 58 14.62 -3.18 3.66
N TRP A 59 13.67 -4.06 3.97
CA TRP A 59 12.56 -3.78 4.87
C TRP A 59 12.99 -3.67 6.35
N SER A 60 14.15 -4.21 6.72
CA SER A 60 14.67 -4.07 8.08
C SER A 60 15.09 -2.64 8.39
N LEU A 61 15.50 -1.86 7.37
CA LEU A 61 15.85 -0.44 7.52
C LEU A 61 14.67 0.42 7.96
N VAL A 62 13.45 -0.01 7.64
CA VAL A 62 12.20 0.62 8.07
C VAL A 62 11.54 -0.12 9.24
N SER A 63 12.26 -1.06 9.86
CA SER A 63 11.77 -1.87 11.00
C SER A 63 10.44 -2.58 10.73
N ASP A 64 10.27 -3.09 9.51
CA ASP A 64 8.99 -3.60 9.03
C ASP A 64 9.18 -4.85 8.16
N THR A 65 8.08 -5.44 7.70
CA THR A 65 8.10 -6.58 6.77
C THR A 65 7.03 -6.42 5.69
N PRO A 66 7.25 -6.96 4.48
CA PRO A 66 6.22 -6.99 3.44
C PRO A 66 4.92 -7.61 3.96
N ALA A 67 5.00 -8.72 4.69
CA ALA A 67 3.82 -9.38 5.25
C ALA A 67 3.00 -8.45 6.18
N ALA A 68 3.67 -7.72 7.07
CA ALA A 68 3.01 -6.80 7.99
C ALA A 68 2.38 -5.60 7.25
N ALA A 69 3.08 -5.03 6.26
CA ALA A 69 2.55 -3.97 5.41
C ALA A 69 1.33 -4.43 4.60
N VAL A 70 1.36 -5.62 3.99
CA VAL A 70 0.20 -6.22 3.29
C VAL A 70 -1.01 -6.29 4.22
N ARG A 71 -0.83 -6.79 5.45
CA ARG A 71 -1.92 -6.91 6.42
C ARG A 71 -2.51 -5.55 6.79
N ARG A 72 -1.67 -4.53 6.99
CA ARG A 72 -2.12 -3.15 7.26
C ARG A 72 -2.88 -2.56 6.06
N ILE A 73 -2.34 -2.68 4.84
CA ILE A 73 -3.01 -2.19 3.62
C ILE A 73 -4.38 -2.84 3.48
N ARG A 74 -4.48 -4.18 3.58
CA ARG A 74 -5.76 -4.89 3.48
C ARG A 74 -6.75 -4.50 4.56
N ARG A 75 -6.27 -4.21 5.78
CA ARG A 75 -7.11 -3.72 6.87
C ARG A 75 -7.64 -2.31 6.57
N ALA A 76 -6.79 -1.38 6.19
CA ALA A 76 -7.15 -0.01 5.86
C ALA A 76 -8.14 0.02 4.68
N VAL A 77 -7.88 -0.74 3.61
CA VAL A 77 -8.78 -0.89 2.45
C VAL A 77 -10.17 -1.38 2.86
N ARG A 78 -10.27 -2.30 3.83
CA ARG A 78 -11.57 -2.77 4.34
C ARG A 78 -12.29 -1.73 5.17
N ALA A 79 -11.57 -0.81 5.82
CA ALA A 79 -12.15 0.23 6.67
C ALA A 79 -12.75 1.40 5.87
N ILE A 80 -12.24 1.64 4.66
CA ILE A 80 -12.72 2.71 3.76
C ILE A 80 -13.76 2.25 2.72
N LYS A 81 -14.13 0.97 2.72
CA LYS A 81 -15.13 0.38 1.84
C LYS A 81 -16.52 0.52 2.43
#